data_AF-A0A165MH51-F1
#
_entry.id   AF-A0A165MH51-F1
#
_cell.length_a   1.000
_cell.length_b   1.000
_cell.length_c   1.000
_cell.angle_alpha   90.00
_cell.angle_beta   90.00
_cell.angle_gamma   90.00
#
_symmetry.space_group_name_H-M   'P 1'
#
loop_
_entity.id
_entity.type
_entity.pdbx_description
1 polymer ?
#
loop_
_entity_poly.entity_id
_entity_poly.type
_entity_poly.pdbx_seq_one_letter_code
_entity_poly.pdbx_strand_id
1 'polypeptide(L)'
;MYSGHGQHPFGAPAPPAVNPAAGLCCGSVQPHVPVQTHWEPQFASFLQWLAHNAAAPTIATVPQGYDFVVRLTTTINFGRSCGTMEYMGMQTPHGYTFLHVGPEYGRTHGYTDRCAFKNYKCMAHSLYFQLDLHKR
;
A
#
# COMPACT_ATOMS: atom_id res chain seq x y z
N MET A 1 -33.51 35.05 37.05
CA MET A 1 -33.48 35.06 35.57
C MET A 1 -32.21 35.78 35.16
N TYR A 2 -31.22 35.05 34.62
CA TYR A 2 -30.34 35.45 33.53
C TYR A 2 -29.49 34.22 33.17
N SER A 3 -29.67 33.77 31.92
CA SER A 3 -29.14 32.55 31.34
C SER A 3 -27.63 32.64 31.14
N GLY A 4 -26.89 31.64 31.64
CA GLY A 4 -25.49 31.43 31.28
C GLY A 4 -25.41 30.61 30.00
N HIS A 5 -24.89 31.23 28.94
CA HIS A 5 -24.63 30.60 27.66
C HIS A 5 -23.64 29.43 27.80
N GLY A 6 -24.07 28.24 27.40
CA GLY A 6 -23.18 27.10 27.19
C GLY A 6 -22.27 27.37 25.99
N GLN A 7 -20.97 27.54 26.24
CA GLN A 7 -19.96 27.46 25.19
C GLN A 7 -19.83 25.99 24.79
N HIS A 8 -20.32 25.65 23.61
CA HIS A 8 -19.95 24.42 22.94
C HIS A 8 -18.46 24.52 22.56
N PRO A 9 -17.61 23.55 22.91
CA PRO A 9 -16.26 23.51 22.36
C PRO A 9 -16.39 23.19 20.86
N PHE A 10 -16.00 24.14 20.02
CA PHE A 10 -15.69 23.87 18.63
C PHE A 10 -14.59 22.80 18.63
N GLY A 11 -14.98 21.55 18.37
CA GLY A 11 -14.02 20.46 18.21
C GLY A 11 -13.02 20.86 17.14
N ALA A 12 -11.73 20.81 17.48
CA ALA A 12 -10.66 21.01 16.53
C ALA A 12 -10.94 20.12 15.29
N PRO A 13 -10.69 20.61 14.07
CA PRO A 13 -10.81 19.76 12.89
C PRO A 13 -9.97 18.51 13.11
N ALA A 14 -10.60 17.34 12.91
CA ALA A 14 -9.89 16.08 13.00
C ALA A 14 -8.63 16.18 12.14
N PRO A 15 -7.46 15.71 12.62
CA PRO A 15 -6.27 15.70 11.78
C PRO A 15 -6.62 15.02 10.46
N PRO A 16 -6.15 15.57 9.31
CA PRO A 16 -6.48 14.99 8.02
C PRO A 16 -6.15 13.51 8.06
N ALA A 17 -7.12 12.67 7.65
CA ALA A 17 -6.93 11.24 7.62
C ALA A 17 -5.61 10.94 6.90
N VAL A 18 -4.71 10.23 7.58
CA VAL A 18 -3.40 9.91 7.01
C VAL A 18 -3.65 9.11 5.75
N ASN A 19 -3.27 9.68 4.60
CA ASN A 19 -3.39 9.00 3.32
C ASN A 19 -2.49 7.76 3.34
N PRO A 20 -3.04 6.53 3.39
CA PRO A 20 -2.21 5.33 3.53
C PRO A 20 -1.32 5.12 2.29
N ALA A 21 -1.75 5.65 1.13
CA ALA A 21 -0.95 5.60 -0.09
C ALA A 21 0.24 6.57 -0.09
N ALA A 22 0.38 7.42 0.92
CA ALA A 22 1.51 8.36 1.02
C ALA A 22 2.87 7.64 1.07
N GLY A 23 2.91 6.41 1.59
CA GLY A 23 4.10 5.55 1.60
C GLY A 23 4.63 5.19 0.20
N LEU A 24 3.83 5.35 -0.85
CA LEU A 24 4.30 5.13 -2.23
C LEU A 24 5.18 6.26 -2.74
N CYS A 25 4.99 7.48 -2.23
CA CYS A 25 5.76 8.65 -2.66
C CYS A 25 5.62 9.85 -1.70
N CYS A 26 4.41 10.41 -1.59
CA CYS A 26 4.11 11.55 -0.72
C CYS A 26 2.60 11.68 -0.48
N GLY A 27 2.18 12.65 0.33
CA GLY A 27 0.76 12.88 0.65
C GLY A 27 -0.17 13.15 -0.54
N SER A 28 0.36 13.51 -1.72
CA SER A 28 -0.42 13.78 -2.94
C SER A 28 -0.76 12.55 -3.76
N VAL A 29 -0.33 11.34 -3.35
CA VAL A 29 -0.70 10.10 -4.02
C VAL A 29 -2.21 9.90 -3.93
N GLN A 30 -2.87 9.61 -5.04
CA GLN A 30 -4.31 9.36 -5.10
C GLN A 30 -4.60 8.04 -5.82
N PRO A 31 -5.68 7.33 -5.45
CA PRO A 31 -6.18 6.22 -6.24
C PRO A 31 -6.45 6.66 -7.69
N HIS A 32 -6.09 5.81 -8.64
CA HIS A 32 -6.37 6.01 -10.05
C HIS A 32 -7.21 4.85 -10.57
N VAL A 33 -8.41 5.13 -11.09
CA VAL A 33 -9.36 4.09 -11.54
C VAL A 33 -9.55 3.02 -10.45
N PRO A 34 -10.07 3.39 -9.27
CA PRO A 34 -10.20 2.44 -8.16
C PRO A 34 -11.17 1.33 -8.53
N VAL A 35 -10.66 0.09 -8.57
CA VAL A 35 -11.46 -1.13 -8.73
C VAL A 35 -11.68 -1.73 -7.36
N GLN A 36 -12.93 -1.94 -6.94
CA GLN A 36 -13.22 -2.64 -5.69
C GLN A 36 -12.95 -4.14 -5.83
N THR A 37 -12.40 -4.74 -4.78
CA THR A 37 -12.09 -6.17 -4.74
C THR A 37 -12.22 -6.70 -3.33
N HIS A 38 -12.54 -7.98 -3.15
CA HIS A 38 -12.57 -8.59 -1.81
C HIS A 38 -11.17 -8.65 -1.15
N TRP A 39 -10.12 -8.32 -1.90
CA TRP A 39 -8.75 -8.17 -1.41
C TRP A 39 -8.43 -6.77 -0.84
N GLU A 40 -9.43 -5.88 -0.63
CA GLU A 40 -9.20 -4.57 0.02
C GLU A 40 -8.39 -4.67 1.32
N PRO A 41 -8.64 -5.64 2.24
CA PRO A 41 -7.92 -5.70 3.51
C PRO A 41 -6.40 -5.87 3.33
N GLN A 42 -5.97 -6.64 2.33
CA GLN A 42 -4.55 -6.88 2.03
C GLN A 42 -3.89 -5.63 1.47
N PHE A 43 -4.53 -4.94 0.53
CA PHE A 43 -4.00 -3.68 -0.01
C PHE A 43 -3.95 -2.57 1.04
N ALA A 44 -4.98 -2.43 1.86
CA ALA A 44 -5.01 -1.44 2.94
C ALA A 44 -3.90 -1.70 3.96
N SER A 45 -3.73 -2.96 4.39
CA SER A 45 -2.66 -3.36 5.31
C SER A 45 -1.28 -3.10 4.72
N PHE A 46 -1.10 -3.40 3.42
CA PHE A 46 0.17 -3.16 2.73
C PHE A 46 0.53 -1.68 2.69
N LEU A 47 -0.42 -0.82 2.29
CA LEU A 47 -0.18 0.62 2.21
C LEU A 47 0.12 1.24 3.59
N GLN A 48 -0.63 0.82 4.62
CA GLN A 48 -0.37 1.25 5.99
C GLN A 48 1.01 0.81 6.46
N TRP A 49 1.38 -0.45 6.24
CA TRP A 49 2.72 -0.93 6.57
C TRP A 49 3.80 -0.16 5.81
N LEU A 50 3.61 0.08 4.51
CA LEU A 50 4.57 0.75 3.65
C LEU A 50 4.84 2.19 4.13
N ALA A 51 3.82 2.92 4.56
CA ALA A 51 3.96 4.28 5.09
C ALA A 51 4.94 4.39 6.27
N HIS A 52 5.15 3.30 7.01
CA HIS A 52 6.09 3.25 8.15
C HIS A 52 7.41 2.55 7.83
N ASN A 53 7.49 1.77 6.75
CA ASN A 53 8.61 0.86 6.46
C ASN A 53 9.28 1.11 5.09
N ALA A 54 8.87 2.13 4.33
CA ALA A 54 9.40 2.41 2.98
C ALA A 54 10.87 2.83 2.96
N ALA A 55 11.44 3.29 4.08
CA ALA A 55 12.84 3.70 4.15
C ALA A 55 13.77 2.47 4.19
N ALA A 56 14.37 2.14 3.04
CA ALA A 56 15.39 1.10 2.87
C ALA A 56 14.94 -0.33 3.25
N PRO A 57 13.99 -0.93 2.51
CA PRO A 57 13.52 -2.27 2.82
C PRO A 57 14.63 -3.29 2.54
N THR A 58 15.09 -3.97 3.59
CA THR A 58 16.09 -5.03 3.48
C THR A 58 15.46 -6.24 2.77
N ILE A 59 16.15 -6.77 1.76
CA ILE A 59 15.69 -7.97 1.05
C ILE A 59 15.83 -9.17 2.00
N ALA A 60 14.71 -9.79 2.34
CA ALA A 60 14.67 -10.96 3.20
C ALA A 60 14.67 -12.26 2.38
N THR A 61 15.42 -13.25 2.86
CA THR A 61 15.23 -14.65 2.44
C THR A 61 14.08 -15.22 3.26
N VAL A 62 13.01 -15.66 2.60
CA VAL A 62 11.81 -16.14 3.31
C VAL A 62 11.50 -17.59 2.92
N PRO A 63 11.20 -18.47 3.91
CA PRO A 63 10.77 -19.84 3.65
C PRO A 63 9.54 -19.94 2.72
N GLN A 64 9.22 -21.14 2.27
CA GLN A 64 7.98 -21.37 1.51
C GLN A 64 6.75 -21.44 2.44
N GLY A 65 5.56 -21.11 1.92
CA GLY A 65 4.28 -21.36 2.61
C GLY A 65 3.52 -20.15 3.12
N TYR A 66 3.66 -18.99 2.47
CA TYR A 66 3.00 -17.75 2.87
C TYR A 66 1.79 -17.40 1.99
N ASP A 67 1.03 -16.40 2.45
CA ASP A 67 -0.34 -16.19 2.01
C ASP A 67 -0.46 -15.60 0.59
N PHE A 68 0.36 -14.58 0.28
CA PHE A 68 0.33 -13.87 -1.01
C PHE A 68 1.58 -13.00 -1.22
N VAL A 69 1.76 -12.52 -2.45
CA VAL A 69 2.80 -11.55 -2.82
C VAL A 69 2.14 -10.30 -3.39
N VAL A 70 2.57 -9.13 -2.92
CA VAL A 70 2.24 -7.82 -3.52
C VAL A 70 3.41 -7.38 -4.39
N ARG A 71 3.15 -7.20 -5.68
CA ARG A 71 4.10 -6.62 -6.62
C ARG A 71 3.77 -5.14 -6.81
N LEU A 72 4.72 -4.28 -6.47
CA LEU A 72 4.64 -2.83 -6.68
C LEU A 72 5.47 -2.45 -7.91
N THR A 73 4.81 -2.06 -8.98
CA THR A 73 5.44 -1.50 -10.18
C THR A 73 5.34 0.01 -10.17
N THR A 74 6.46 0.71 -10.35
CA THR A 74 6.50 2.18 -10.42
C THR A 74 6.85 2.64 -11.84
N THR A 75 6.16 3.66 -12.33
CA THR A 75 6.39 4.27 -13.65
C THR A 75 6.53 5.78 -13.50
N ILE A 76 7.57 6.37 -14.10
CA ILE A 76 7.79 7.84 -14.15
C ILE A 76 7.26 8.38 -15.48
N ASN A 77 6.69 9.58 -15.46
CA ASN A 77 6.21 10.32 -16.63
C ASN A 77 5.22 9.53 -17.51
N PHE A 78 4.48 8.58 -16.91
CA PHE A 78 3.58 7.67 -17.63
C PHE A 78 4.26 6.89 -18.77
N GLY A 79 5.59 6.75 -18.71
CA GLY A 79 6.41 6.10 -19.73
C GLY A 79 6.82 4.69 -19.33
N ARG A 80 8.14 4.41 -19.33
CA ARG A 80 8.67 3.08 -18.94
C ARG A 80 8.64 2.89 -17.43
N SER A 81 8.46 1.65 -16.99
CA SER A 81 8.60 1.26 -15.59
C SER A 81 10.02 1.57 -15.09
N CYS A 82 10.11 2.21 -13.93
CA CYS A 82 11.36 2.57 -13.27
C CYS A 82 11.85 1.49 -12.31
N GLY A 83 10.99 0.52 -12.01
CA GLY A 83 11.34 -0.65 -11.23
C GLY A 83 10.10 -1.37 -10.74
N THR A 84 10.33 -2.61 -10.34
CA THR A 84 9.35 -3.46 -9.68
C THR A 84 9.96 -3.92 -8.37
N MET A 85 9.19 -3.81 -7.29
CA MET A 85 9.51 -4.38 -5.98
C MET A 85 8.46 -5.43 -5.63
N GLU A 86 8.85 -6.50 -4.97
CA GLU A 86 7.94 -7.54 -4.50
C GLU A 86 7.99 -7.62 -2.99
N TYR A 87 6.80 -7.74 -2.39
CA TYR A 87 6.63 -7.82 -0.95
C TYR A 87 5.81 -9.07 -0.65
N MET A 88 6.33 -9.93 0.20
CA MET A 88 5.59 -11.09 0.67
C MET A 88 4.74 -10.68 1.88
N GLY A 89 3.45 -11.00 1.84
CA GLY A 89 2.49 -10.75 2.92
C GLY A 89 2.32 -11.97 3.82
N MET A 90 2.49 -11.80 5.12
CA MET A 90 2.31 -12.82 6.15
C MET A 90 1.17 -12.45 7.08
N GLN A 91 0.23 -13.36 7.29
CA GLN A 91 -0.78 -13.20 8.33
C GLN A 91 -0.15 -13.35 9.72
N THR A 92 -0.56 -12.46 10.62
CA THR A 92 -0.18 -12.40 12.03
C THR A 92 -1.45 -12.25 12.88
N PRO A 93 -1.38 -12.45 14.20
CA PRO A 93 -2.53 -12.17 15.09
C PRO A 93 -3.03 -10.71 15.04
N HIS A 94 -2.21 -9.78 14.55
CA HIS A 94 -2.51 -8.35 14.48
C HIS A 94 -2.83 -7.86 13.06
N GLY A 95 -3.05 -8.77 12.10
CA GLY A 95 -3.28 -8.44 10.69
C GLY A 95 -2.12 -8.92 9.82
N TYR A 96 -1.73 -8.15 8.81
CA TYR A 96 -0.64 -8.54 7.90
C TYR A 96 0.66 -7.79 8.22
N THR A 97 1.78 -8.49 8.13
CA THR A 97 3.10 -7.89 8.04
C THR A 97 3.73 -8.23 6.68
N PHE A 98 4.70 -7.45 6.25
CA PHE A 98 5.28 -7.57 4.92
C PHE A 98 6.80 -7.60 4.99
N LEU A 99 7.40 -8.34 4.07
CA LEU A 99 8.84 -8.40 3.87
C LEU A 99 9.14 -8.10 2.41
N HIS A 100 10.09 -7.21 2.16
CA HIS A 100 10.63 -7.02 0.82
C HIS A 100 11.43 -8.25 0.44
N VAL A 101 11.12 -8.82 -0.71
CA VAL A 101 11.76 -10.03 -1.24
C VAL A 101 12.52 -9.70 -2.51
N GLY A 102 13.36 -10.65 -2.94
CA GLY A 102 14.12 -10.48 -4.17
C GLY A 102 13.21 -10.29 -5.39
N PRO A 103 13.74 -9.72 -6.47
CA PRO A 103 13.00 -9.63 -7.73
C PRO A 103 12.60 -11.03 -8.20
N GLU A 104 11.44 -11.14 -8.85
CA GLU A 104 10.90 -12.41 -9.36
C GLU A 104 10.62 -13.48 -8.29
N TYR A 105 10.57 -13.11 -7.00
CA TYR A 105 10.24 -14.03 -5.92
C TYR A 105 8.89 -14.72 -6.16
N GLY A 106 7.86 -13.94 -6.51
CA GLY A 106 6.52 -14.46 -6.80
C GLY A 106 6.57 -15.56 -7.86
N ARG A 107 7.21 -15.28 -9.01
CA ARG A 107 7.32 -16.24 -10.12
C ARG A 107 8.11 -17.49 -9.74
N THR A 108 9.25 -17.32 -9.07
CA THR A 108 10.15 -18.43 -8.69
C THR A 108 9.57 -19.32 -7.59
N HIS A 109 8.60 -18.83 -6.82
CA HIS A 109 7.95 -19.55 -5.72
C HIS A 109 6.48 -19.92 -6.00
N GLY A 110 6.06 -19.81 -7.27
CA GLY A 110 4.77 -20.28 -7.77
C GLY A 110 3.59 -19.31 -7.59
N TYR A 111 3.81 -18.08 -7.14
CA TYR A 111 2.76 -17.06 -7.04
C TYR A 111 2.47 -16.43 -8.41
N THR A 112 1.84 -17.17 -9.31
CA THR A 112 1.61 -16.76 -10.70
C THR A 112 0.24 -16.14 -10.92
N ASP A 113 -0.74 -16.43 -10.07
CA ASP A 113 -2.12 -16.03 -10.29
C ASP A 113 -2.35 -14.62 -9.77
N ARG A 114 -2.58 -13.68 -10.69
CA ARG A 114 -2.93 -12.30 -10.33
C ARG A 114 -4.40 -12.23 -9.90
N CYS A 115 -4.65 -12.20 -8.60
CA CYS A 115 -5.99 -12.19 -8.04
C CYS A 115 -6.65 -10.81 -8.08
N ALA A 116 -5.88 -9.73 -7.92
CA ALA A 116 -6.39 -8.36 -7.93
C ALA A 116 -5.28 -7.34 -8.22
N PHE A 117 -5.69 -6.11 -8.56
CA PHE A 117 -4.77 -5.00 -8.70
C PHE A 117 -5.37 -3.68 -8.20
N LYS A 118 -4.50 -2.74 -7.85
CA LYS A 118 -4.83 -1.35 -7.50
C LYS A 118 -3.86 -0.41 -8.17
N ASN A 119 -4.38 0.73 -8.63
CA ASN A 119 -3.60 1.74 -9.31
C ASN A 119 -3.63 3.05 -8.53
N TYR A 120 -2.48 3.73 -8.48
CA TYR A 120 -2.32 5.02 -7.84
C TYR A 120 -1.48 5.94 -8.71
N LYS A 121 -1.68 7.25 -8.56
CA LYS A 121 -0.86 8.25 -9.22
C LYS A 121 -0.46 9.36 -8.27
N CYS A 122 0.72 9.91 -8.47
CA CYS A 122 1.18 11.13 -7.83
C CYS A 122 1.44 12.18 -8.91
N MET A 123 0.51 13.12 -9.08
CA MET A 123 0.65 14.19 -10.08
C MET A 123 1.78 15.17 -9.73
N ALA A 124 2.09 15.34 -8.45
CA ALA A 124 3.16 16.24 -8.00
C ALA A 124 4.56 15.78 -8.47
N HIS A 125 4.75 14.48 -8.64
CA HIS A 125 6.04 13.88 -9.04
C HIS A 125 5.94 13.11 -10.37
N SER A 126 4.82 13.21 -11.07
CA SER A 126 4.53 12.48 -12.31
C SER A 126 4.78 10.96 -12.20
N LEU A 127 4.37 10.37 -11.06
CA LEU A 127 4.53 8.94 -10.80
C LEU A 127 3.22 8.19 -10.93
N TYR A 128 3.32 6.95 -11.39
CA TYR A 128 2.24 5.98 -11.40
C TYR A 128 2.68 4.70 -10.68
N PHE A 129 1.77 4.11 -9.93
CA PHE A 129 2.00 2.89 -9.16
C PHE A 129 0.92 1.87 -9.46
N GLN A 130 1.33 0.65 -9.78
CA GLN A 130 0.43 -0.51 -9.84
C GLN A 130 0.82 -1.47 -8.73
N LEU A 131 -0.15 -1.83 -7.89
CA LEU A 131 -0.05 -2.90 -6.93
C LEU A 131 -0.80 -4.11 -7.47
N ASP A 132 -0.11 -5.21 -7.72
CA ASP A 132 -0.71 -6.48 -8.08
C ASP A 132 -0.63 -7.44 -6.89
N LEU A 133 -1.72 -8.12 -6.56
CA LEU A 133 -1.74 -9.20 -5.58
C LEU A 133 -1.70 -10.54 -6.30
N HIS A 134 -0.70 -11.35 -5.96
CA HIS A 134 -0.46 -12.67 -6.54
C HIS A 134 -0.61 -13.78 -5.49
N LYS A 135 -1.23 -14.89 -5.90
CA LYS A 135 -1.31 -16.14 -5.14
C LYS A 135 -0.80 -17.33 -5.97
N ARG A 136 -0.58 -18.45 -5.28
CA ARG A 136 -0.26 -19.74 -5.89
C ARG A 136 -1.50 -20.41 -6.47
#